data_AF-A0A0W0RRA8-F1
#
_entry.id   AF-A0A0W0RRA8-F1
#
_cell.length_a   1.000
_cell.length_b   1.000
_cell.length_c   1.000
_cell.angle_alpha   90.00
_cell.angle_beta   90.00
_cell.angle_gamma   90.00
#
_symmetry.space_group_name_H-M   'P 1'
#
loop_
_entity.id
_entity.type
_entity.pdbx_description
1 polymer ?
#
loop_
_entity_poly.entity_id
_entity_poly.type
_entity_poly.pdbx_seq_one_letter_code
_entity_poly.pdbx_strand_id
1 'polypeptide(L)'
;MLVLGISFSSFAQPLVNLEGNYWQCSTGDITHTKWDAQSAYQKMALNLSYAACKKGSKAPATCKVSKASCIKFVNGVNVMPMWRCTAFDREALRWRSNLYPNREDAALAALAYCKHKSPVPYTCSINVVTCINKNEI
;
A
#
# COMPACT_ATOMS: atom_id res chain seq x y z
N MET A 1 -18.06 0.52 53.16
CA MET A 1 -18.08 -0.18 51.84
C MET A 1 -16.80 0.17 51.10
N LEU A 2 -15.85 -0.76 51.00
CA LEU A 2 -14.64 -0.61 50.19
C LEU A 2 -14.95 -1.08 48.76
N VAL A 3 -14.96 -0.15 47.81
CA VAL A 3 -15.09 -0.47 46.38
C VAL A 3 -13.71 -0.86 45.88
N LEU A 4 -13.41 -2.16 45.85
CA LEU A 4 -12.26 -2.71 45.15
C LEU A 4 -12.47 -2.53 43.65
N GLY A 5 -11.91 -1.45 43.10
CA GLY A 5 -11.84 -1.23 41.66
C GLY A 5 -10.94 -2.29 41.02
N ILE A 6 -11.55 -3.19 40.25
CA ILE A 6 -10.81 -4.17 39.44
C ILE A 6 -10.22 -3.42 38.24
N SER A 7 -8.97 -2.98 38.37
CA SER A 7 -8.19 -2.48 37.24
C SER A 7 -7.82 -3.68 36.36
N PHE A 8 -8.50 -3.84 35.23
CA PHE A 8 -8.10 -4.81 34.21
C PHE A 8 -6.79 -4.33 33.57
N SER A 9 -5.69 -4.98 33.91
CA SER A 9 -4.42 -4.81 33.21
C SER A 9 -4.57 -5.30 31.77
N SER A 10 -4.72 -4.37 30.83
CA SER A 10 -4.66 -4.69 29.41
C SER A 10 -3.19 -4.89 29.03
N PHE A 11 -2.77 -6.15 28.88
CA PHE A 11 -1.46 -6.47 28.33
C PHE A 11 -1.51 -6.31 26.81
N ALA A 12 -0.83 -5.29 26.28
CA ALA A 12 -0.57 -5.20 24.86
C ALA A 12 0.30 -6.40 24.45
N GLN A 13 -0.15 -7.20 23.47
CA GLN A 13 0.62 -8.33 22.97
C GLN A 13 2.01 -7.86 22.49
N PRO A 14 3.10 -8.49 22.93
CA PRO A 14 4.44 -8.13 22.50
C PRO A 14 4.60 -8.41 20.99
N LEU A 15 5.25 -7.47 20.28
CA LEU A 15 5.48 -7.49 18.82
C LEU A 15 6.45 -8.58 18.33
N VAL A 16 6.82 -9.54 19.18
CA VAL A 16 8.09 -10.29 19.04
C VAL A 16 7.94 -11.60 18.26
N ASN A 17 6.72 -12.02 17.87
CA ASN A 17 6.56 -13.22 17.05
C ASN A 17 5.45 -13.06 16.00
N LEU A 18 5.77 -12.30 14.95
CA LEU A 18 4.94 -12.13 13.77
C LEU A 18 5.26 -13.25 12.78
N GLU A 19 4.81 -14.47 13.05
CA GLU A 19 5.06 -15.73 12.31
C GLU A 19 4.69 -15.65 10.80
N GLY A 20 5.39 -14.81 10.03
CA GLY A 20 5.06 -14.45 8.65
C GLY A 20 3.75 -13.66 8.47
N ASN A 21 2.96 -13.46 9.52
CA ASN A 21 1.61 -12.91 9.46
C ASN A 21 1.54 -11.51 10.07
N TYR A 22 1.78 -10.47 9.27
CA TYR A 22 1.88 -9.10 9.78
C TYR A 22 1.50 -8.05 8.75
N TRP A 23 1.20 -6.86 9.23
CA TRP A 23 1.16 -5.64 8.45
C TRP A 23 2.50 -4.93 8.57
N GLN A 24 3.07 -4.50 7.45
CA GLN A 24 4.19 -3.58 7.39
C GLN A 24 3.71 -2.26 6.79
N CYS A 25 3.82 -1.17 7.53
CA CYS A 25 3.45 0.15 7.05
C CYS A 25 4.68 1.06 6.97
N SER A 26 4.70 1.92 5.95
CA SER A 26 5.75 2.90 5.73
C SER A 26 5.20 4.31 5.87
N THR A 27 5.92 5.18 6.59
CA THR A 27 5.65 6.62 6.64
C THR A 27 6.82 7.37 6.01
N GLY A 28 6.52 8.35 5.16
CA GLY A 28 7.54 9.22 4.55
C GLY A 28 7.43 10.67 5.03
N ASP A 29 8.55 11.39 4.94
CA ASP A 29 8.59 12.85 5.10
C ASP A 29 8.84 13.56 3.75
N ILE A 30 8.96 14.89 3.77
CA ILE A 30 9.21 15.68 2.56
C ILE A 30 10.60 15.45 1.94
N THR A 31 11.53 14.86 2.69
CA THR A 31 12.87 14.50 2.17
C THR A 31 12.87 13.12 1.51
N HIS A 32 11.70 12.48 1.41
CA HIS A 32 11.52 11.12 0.92
C HIS A 32 12.21 10.05 1.76
N THR A 33 12.61 10.38 3.00
CA THR A 33 13.07 9.38 3.96
C THR A 33 11.87 8.56 4.41
N LYS A 34 12.04 7.24 4.55
CA LYS A 34 10.97 6.30 4.93
C LYS A 34 11.28 5.62 6.25
N TRP A 35 10.24 5.44 7.05
CA TRP A 35 10.27 4.68 8.29
C TRP A 35 9.23 3.59 8.23
N ASP A 36 9.69 2.35 8.37
CA ASP A 36 8.83 1.17 8.34
C ASP A 36 8.57 0.67 9.76
N ALA A 37 7.38 0.14 9.99
CA ALA A 37 7.05 -0.56 11.21
C ALA A 37 6.12 -1.74 10.92
N GLN A 38 6.24 -2.78 11.75
CA GLN A 38 5.46 -4.01 11.62
C GLN A 38 4.54 -4.21 12.83
N SER A 39 3.39 -4.84 12.61
CA SER A 39 2.47 -5.27 13.67
C SER A 39 1.49 -6.32 13.14
N ALA A 40 0.91 -7.13 14.02
CA ALA A 40 -0.22 -7.99 13.68
C ALA A 40 -1.43 -7.18 13.18
N TYR A 41 -1.54 -5.91 13.58
CA TYR A 41 -2.66 -5.02 13.26
C TYR A 41 -2.23 -3.82 12.40
N GLN A 42 -2.94 -3.55 11.31
CA GLN A 42 -2.62 -2.47 10.36
C GLN A 42 -2.51 -1.10 11.04
N LYS A 43 -3.48 -0.75 11.89
CA LYS A 43 -3.53 0.55 12.57
C LYS A 43 -2.32 0.75 13.50
N MET A 44 -1.87 -0.31 14.16
CA MET A 44 -0.69 -0.25 15.02
C MET A 44 0.58 -0.07 14.19
N ALA A 45 0.78 -0.86 13.13
CA ALA A 45 1.92 -0.68 12.21
C ALA A 45 1.96 0.75 11.63
N LEU A 46 0.81 1.31 11.25
CA LEU A 46 0.70 2.68 10.75
C LEU A 46 1.11 3.72 11.81
N ASN A 47 0.60 3.59 13.03
CA ASN A 47 0.93 4.51 14.12
C ASN A 47 2.41 4.42 14.53
N LEU A 48 2.97 3.21 14.55
CA LEU A 48 4.38 2.98 14.86
C LEU A 48 5.30 3.60 13.82
N SER A 49 5.01 3.40 12.52
CA SER A 49 5.80 4.02 11.44
C SER A 49 5.68 5.55 11.46
N TYR A 50 4.51 6.09 11.79
CA TYR A 50 4.32 7.52 11.96
C TYR A 50 5.13 8.07 13.14
N ALA A 51 5.07 7.42 14.30
CA ALA A 51 5.84 7.80 15.47
C ALA A 51 7.35 7.75 15.19
N ALA A 52 7.81 6.73 14.45
CA ALA A 52 9.19 6.62 14.00
C ALA A 52 9.59 7.78 13.08
N CYS A 53 8.74 8.14 12.11
CA CYS A 53 8.97 9.33 11.27
C CYS A 53 9.05 10.61 12.10
N LYS A 54 8.10 10.84 13.01
CA LYS A 54 8.08 12.04 13.86
C LYS A 54 9.33 12.17 14.72
N LYS A 55 9.92 11.04 15.14
CA LYS A 55 11.13 10.98 15.95
C LYS A 55 12.41 11.12 15.13
N GLY A 56 12.47 10.54 13.93
CA GLY A 56 13.69 10.45 13.12
C GLY A 56 13.80 11.47 11.98
N SER A 57 12.69 12.09 11.56
CA SER A 57 12.68 13.05 10.46
C SER A 57 13.29 14.39 10.87
N LYS A 58 14.01 15.02 9.93
CA LYS A 58 14.47 16.42 10.05
C LYS A 58 13.33 17.43 9.85
N ALA A 59 12.20 17.00 9.31
CA ALA A 59 11.00 17.81 9.10
C ALA A 59 9.73 17.09 9.61
N PRO A 60 9.58 16.88 10.94
CA PRO A 60 8.51 16.07 11.50
C PRO A 60 7.09 16.53 11.15
N ALA A 61 6.88 17.82 10.87
CA ALA A 61 5.57 18.34 10.46
C ALA A 61 5.12 17.79 9.09
N THR A 62 6.05 17.27 8.29
CA THR A 62 5.79 16.76 6.95
C THR A 62 5.56 15.26 6.88
N CYS A 63 5.73 14.54 8.00
CA CYS A 63 5.40 13.13 8.10
C CYS A 63 3.92 12.92 7.74
N LYS A 64 3.65 12.14 6.70
CA LYS A 64 2.30 11.80 6.25
C LYS A 64 2.11 10.30 6.19
N VAL A 65 0.98 9.85 6.73
CA VAL A 65 0.56 8.45 6.68
C VAL A 65 -0.52 8.23 5.64
N SER A 66 -0.50 7.08 5.01
CA SER A 66 -1.61 6.58 4.20
C SER A 66 -1.82 5.11 4.47
N LYS A 67 -3.09 4.66 4.52
CA LYS A 67 -3.41 3.23 4.59
C LYS A 67 -2.87 2.46 3.38
N ALA A 68 -2.75 3.13 2.23
CA ALA A 68 -2.19 2.55 1.01
C ALA A 68 -0.68 2.26 1.13
N SER A 69 0.00 2.84 2.13
CA SER A 69 1.41 2.59 2.42
C SER A 69 1.63 1.37 3.33
N CYS A 70 0.59 0.56 3.56
CA CYS A 70 0.65 -0.66 4.33
C CYS A 70 0.55 -1.89 3.42
N ILE A 71 1.39 -2.88 3.70
CA ILE A 71 1.45 -4.17 3.03
C ILE A 71 1.07 -5.26 4.02
N LYS A 72 0.14 -6.14 3.64
CA LYS A 72 -0.18 -7.34 4.41
C LYS A 72 0.68 -8.50 3.95
N PHE A 73 1.33 -9.14 4.91
CA PHE A 73 2.02 -10.41 4.77
C PHE A 73 1.21 -11.52 5.45
N VAL A 74 1.08 -12.66 4.75
CA VAL A 74 0.52 -13.91 5.26
C VAL A 74 1.54 -15.00 4.97
N ASN A 75 1.98 -15.72 6.01
CA ASN A 75 3.08 -16.71 5.93
C ASN A 75 4.34 -16.16 5.20
N GLY A 76 4.64 -14.88 5.38
CA GLY A 76 5.79 -14.20 4.76
C GLY A 76 5.56 -13.73 3.32
N VAL A 77 4.40 -14.00 2.73
CA VAL A 77 4.06 -13.62 1.36
C VAL A 77 3.21 -12.35 1.35
N ASN A 78 3.56 -11.39 0.50
CA ASN A 78 2.74 -10.20 0.27
C ASN A 78 1.44 -10.58 -0.43
N VAL A 79 0.31 -10.36 0.25
CA VAL A 79 -1.03 -10.68 -0.26
C VAL A 79 -1.83 -9.43 -0.66
N MET A 80 -1.19 -8.25 -0.70
CA MET A 80 -1.84 -7.06 -1.22
C MET A 80 -2.22 -7.27 -2.69
N PRO A 81 -3.38 -6.81 -3.16
CA PRO A 81 -3.70 -6.87 -4.59
C PRO A 81 -2.59 -6.26 -5.44
N MET A 82 -2.25 -6.90 -6.56
CA MET A 82 -1.25 -6.39 -7.51
C MET A 82 -1.89 -6.30 -8.89
N TRP A 83 -2.57 -5.19 -9.13
CA TRP A 83 -3.30 -4.93 -10.37
C TRP A 83 -2.36 -4.60 -11.52
N ARG A 84 -2.62 -5.22 -12.66
CA ARG A 84 -2.08 -4.83 -13.97
C ARG A 84 -3.22 -4.65 -14.94
N CYS A 85 -3.30 -3.47 -15.56
CA CYS A 85 -4.31 -3.14 -16.55
C CYS A 85 -3.71 -3.07 -17.95
N THR A 86 -4.57 -3.22 -18.98
CA THR A 86 -4.15 -3.15 -20.39
C THR A 86 -5.00 -2.13 -21.13
N ALA A 87 -4.40 -1.03 -21.58
CA ALA A 87 -5.03 -0.08 -22.48
C ALA A 87 -4.89 -0.55 -23.92
N PHE A 88 -5.82 -0.10 -24.77
CA PHE A 88 -5.86 -0.38 -26.19
C PHE A 88 -6.02 0.91 -26.98
N ASP A 89 -5.38 0.98 -28.13
CA ASP A 89 -5.64 2.00 -29.13
C ASP A 89 -6.59 1.47 -30.22
N ARG A 90 -6.91 2.30 -31.22
CA ARG A 90 -7.79 1.92 -32.32
C ARG A 90 -7.23 0.77 -33.18
N GLU A 91 -5.92 0.52 -33.12
CA GLU A 91 -5.26 -0.60 -33.80
C GLU A 91 -5.25 -1.89 -32.96
N ALA A 92 -5.90 -1.86 -31.80
CA ALA A 92 -5.96 -2.94 -30.83
C ALA A 92 -4.59 -3.38 -30.29
N LEU A 93 -3.58 -2.49 -30.32
CA LEU A 93 -2.29 -2.76 -29.68
C LEU A 93 -2.45 -2.74 -28.17
N ARG A 94 -1.73 -3.64 -27.48
CA ARG A 94 -1.84 -3.85 -26.04
C ARG A 94 -0.78 -3.07 -25.28
N TRP A 95 -1.21 -2.18 -24.40
CA TRP A 95 -0.35 -1.32 -23.60
C TRP A 95 -0.56 -1.60 -22.11
N ARG A 96 0.34 -2.38 -21.51
CA ARG A 96 0.22 -2.86 -20.13
C ARG A 96 0.87 -1.90 -19.14
N SER A 97 0.23 -1.69 -18.00
CA SER A 97 0.85 -1.02 -16.86
C SER A 97 1.89 -1.90 -16.15
N ASN A 98 2.68 -1.28 -15.28
CA ASN A 98 3.34 -1.99 -14.18
C ASN A 98 2.32 -2.58 -13.20
N LEU A 99 2.79 -3.22 -12.13
CA LEU A 99 1.93 -3.69 -11.05
C LEU A 99 1.67 -2.56 -10.05
N TYR A 100 0.41 -2.38 -9.67
CA TYR A 100 0.01 -1.37 -8.69
C TYR A 100 -0.86 -1.99 -7.60
N PRO A 101 -0.78 -1.50 -6.36
CA PRO A 101 -1.67 -1.92 -5.27
C PRO A 101 -3.14 -1.57 -5.52
N ASN A 102 -3.39 -0.52 -6.30
CA ASN A 102 -4.71 0.00 -6.62
C ASN A 102 -5.02 -0.20 -8.12
N ARG A 103 -6.26 -0.59 -8.44
CA ARG A 103 -6.67 -0.93 -9.81
C ARG A 103 -6.74 0.31 -10.71
N GLU A 104 -7.20 1.42 -10.16
CA GLU A 104 -7.42 2.68 -10.85
C GLU A 104 -6.07 3.34 -11.17
N ASP A 105 -5.09 3.24 -10.26
CA ASP A 105 -3.70 3.65 -10.54
C ASP A 105 -3.10 2.82 -11.70
N ALA A 106 -3.31 1.50 -11.71
CA ALA A 106 -2.89 0.65 -12.83
C ALA A 106 -3.59 1.03 -14.14
N ALA A 107 -4.89 1.36 -14.09
CA ALA A 107 -5.66 1.77 -15.27
C ALA A 107 -5.15 3.10 -15.84
N LEU A 108 -4.91 4.10 -14.98
CA LEU A 108 -4.35 5.39 -15.38
C LEU A 108 -2.94 5.23 -15.94
N ALA A 109 -2.10 4.40 -15.32
CA ALA A 109 -0.75 4.10 -15.80
C ALA A 109 -0.76 3.41 -17.17
N ALA A 110 -1.64 2.43 -17.39
CA ALA A 110 -1.80 1.77 -18.69
C ALA A 110 -2.24 2.77 -19.77
N LEU A 111 -3.22 3.61 -19.47
CA LEU A 111 -3.71 4.64 -20.38
C LEU A 111 -2.62 5.65 -20.74
N ALA A 112 -1.88 6.14 -19.74
CA ALA A 112 -0.78 7.07 -19.94
C ALA A 112 0.34 6.44 -20.80
N TYR A 113 0.65 5.16 -20.56
CA TYR A 113 1.63 4.43 -21.36
C TYR A 113 1.21 4.30 -22.82
N CYS A 114 -0.05 3.95 -23.08
CA CYS A 114 -0.62 3.93 -24.42
C CYS A 114 -0.49 5.32 -25.09
N LYS A 115 -0.93 6.38 -24.42
CA LYS A 115 -0.88 7.75 -24.96
C LYS A 115 0.55 8.22 -25.25
N HIS A 116 1.55 7.69 -24.55
CA HIS A 116 2.95 8.03 -24.79
C HIS A 116 3.56 7.23 -25.96
N LYS A 117 3.21 5.96 -26.13
CA LYS A 117 3.95 5.03 -27.01
C LYS A 117 3.19 4.58 -28.25
N SER A 118 1.87 4.66 -28.25
CA SER A 118 1.05 4.27 -29.38
C SER A 118 1.32 5.16 -30.61
N PRO A 119 1.31 4.60 -31.83
CA PRO A 119 1.33 5.40 -33.06
C PRO A 119 0.07 6.27 -33.24
N VAL A 120 -1.02 5.94 -32.54
CA VAL A 120 -2.31 6.65 -32.60
C VAL A 120 -2.81 7.07 -31.20
N PRO A 121 -2.05 7.92 -30.48
CA PRO A 121 -2.19 8.12 -29.04
C PRO A 121 -3.53 8.72 -28.59
N TYR A 122 -4.18 9.52 -29.44
CA TYR A 122 -5.50 10.11 -29.15
C TYR A 122 -6.64 9.08 -29.11
N THR A 123 -6.42 7.88 -29.63
CA THR A 123 -7.40 6.79 -29.64
C THR A 123 -7.25 5.83 -28.46
N CYS A 124 -6.25 6.05 -27.61
CA CYS A 124 -6.00 5.22 -26.45
C CYS A 124 -7.18 5.27 -25.48
N SER A 125 -7.67 4.08 -25.14
CA SER A 125 -8.76 3.85 -24.20
C SER A 125 -8.39 2.76 -23.21
N ILE A 126 -9.00 2.82 -22.03
CA ILE A 126 -8.85 1.81 -20.99
C ILE A 126 -10.24 1.40 -20.51
N ASN A 127 -10.43 0.10 -20.34
CA ASN A 127 -11.59 -0.44 -19.65
C ASN A 127 -11.11 -1.21 -18.42
N VAL A 128 -11.66 -0.93 -17.25
CA VAL A 128 -11.28 -1.57 -15.99
C VAL A 128 -11.49 -3.09 -15.98
N VAL A 129 -12.30 -3.63 -16.91
CA VAL A 129 -12.43 -5.08 -17.14
C VAL A 129 -11.12 -5.74 -17.59
N THR A 130 -10.20 -4.96 -18.17
CA THR A 130 -8.88 -5.43 -18.63
C THR A 130 -7.84 -5.47 -17.51
N CYS A 131 -8.23 -5.08 -16.30
CA CYS A 131 -7.39 -5.10 -15.12
C CYS A 131 -7.45 -6.47 -14.45
N ILE A 132 -6.28 -7.05 -14.20
CA ILE A 132 -6.14 -8.36 -13.58
C ILE A 132 -5.33 -8.19 -12.30
N ASN A 133 -5.86 -8.69 -11.18
CA ASN A 133 -5.10 -8.84 -9.95
C ASN A 133 -4.15 -10.03 -10.10
N LYS A 134 -2.85 -9.81 -9.96
CA LYS A 134 -1.81 -10.84 -10.09
C LYS A 134 -1.52 -11.61 -8.80
N ASN A 135 -2.13 -11.20 -7.70
CA ASN A 135 -2.03 -11.89 -6.41
C ASN A 135 -3.27 -12.72 -6.06
N GLU A 136 -4.28 -12.74 -6.94
CA GLU A 136 -5.34 -13.76 -6.87
C GLU A 136 -4.78 -15.06 -7.45
N ILE A 137 -4.69 -16.09 -6.59
CA ILE A 137 -4.44 -17.49 -6.98
C ILE A 137 -5.79 -18.11 -7.34
#